data_AF-A0A924RWQ5-F1
#
_entry.id   AF-A0A924RWQ5-F1
#
_cell.length_a   1.000
_cell.length_b   1.000
_cell.length_c   1.000
_cell.angle_alpha   90.00
_cell.angle_beta   90.00
_cell.angle_gamma   90.00
#
_symmetry.space_group_name_H-M   'P 1'
#
loop_
_entity.id
_entity.type
_entity.pdbx_description
1 polymer ?
#
loop_
_entity_poly.entity_id
_entity_poly.type
_entity_poly.pdbx_seq_one_letter_code
_entity_poly.pdbx_strand_id
1 'polypeptide(L)'
;VEYNGQILSINGAGFVDYSLRSFFGNASTHKNVDFYTIDGDFVTSKTGSLLDIKGKSVVFVELNSPNLDLIENATYNFIDDSKDSGLSNSELSTKYAGKYFFSNAYVIASTQSASLLTFSENIDVVSGTVKINGLKPNYLITYDLVLENGKTLKGSYAGNFQSL
;
A
#
# COMPACT_ATOMS: atom_id res chain seq x y z
N VAL A 1 11.90 8.65 -3.11
CA VAL A 1 10.93 8.15 -4.12
C VAL A 1 10.67 9.29 -5.10
N GLU A 2 10.49 9.04 -6.38
CA GLU A 2 10.26 10.08 -7.39
C GLU A 2 8.78 10.09 -7.81
N TYR A 3 8.13 11.24 -7.68
CA TYR A 3 6.78 11.52 -8.18
C TYR A 3 6.89 12.52 -9.34
N ASN A 4 6.61 12.06 -10.56
CA ASN A 4 6.58 12.91 -11.75
C ASN A 4 7.83 13.80 -11.94
N GLY A 5 9.03 13.23 -11.78
CA GLY A 5 10.29 13.99 -11.85
C GLY A 5 10.69 14.73 -10.58
N GLN A 6 9.81 14.81 -9.56
CA GLN A 6 10.12 15.42 -8.27
C GLN A 6 10.49 14.36 -7.23
N ILE A 7 11.60 14.57 -6.53
CA ILE A 7 12.02 13.67 -5.45
C ILE A 7 11.18 13.98 -4.20
N LEU A 8 10.37 13.00 -3.80
CA LEU A 8 9.80 12.90 -2.47
C LEU A 8 10.85 12.31 -1.53
N SER A 9 11.21 13.07 -0.51
CA SER A 9 11.94 12.55 0.65
C SER A 9 11.08 11.46 1.31
N ILE A 10 11.71 10.43 1.87
CA ILE A 10 11.04 9.44 2.70
C ILE A 10 11.93 9.24 3.91
N ASN A 11 11.40 9.49 5.11
CA ASN A 11 12.14 9.43 6.37
C ASN A 11 11.55 8.40 7.36
N GLY A 12 10.39 7.84 7.05
CA GLY A 12 9.72 6.86 7.89
C GLY A 12 8.91 5.86 7.09
N ALA A 13 8.65 4.71 7.69
CA ALA A 13 7.77 3.71 7.13
C ALA A 13 7.08 2.89 8.22
N GLY A 14 5.90 2.36 7.92
CA GLY A 14 5.12 1.56 8.84
C GLY A 14 4.21 0.58 8.12
N PHE A 15 3.72 -0.41 8.85
CA PHE A 15 2.74 -1.37 8.32
C PHE A 15 1.62 -1.63 9.33
N VAL A 16 0.44 -2.01 8.83
CA VAL A 16 -0.68 -2.49 9.64
C VAL A 16 -1.04 -3.90 9.20
N ASP A 17 -0.97 -4.85 10.14
CA ASP A 17 -1.34 -6.24 9.91
C ASP A 17 -2.85 -6.43 10.10
N TYR A 18 -3.56 -6.73 9.01
CA TYR A 18 -5.00 -7.02 9.08
C TYR A 18 -5.26 -8.53 9.22
N SER A 19 -6.51 -8.82 9.57
CA SER A 19 -7.08 -10.17 9.47
C SER A 19 -7.12 -10.64 8.02
N LEU A 20 -7.16 -11.96 7.83
CA LEU A 20 -7.23 -12.55 6.50
C LEU A 20 -8.52 -12.11 5.77
N ARG A 21 -8.43 -11.96 4.45
CA ARG A 21 -9.55 -11.59 3.58
C ARG A 21 -9.97 -12.74 2.67
N SER A 22 -11.26 -12.79 2.36
CA SER A 22 -11.81 -13.59 1.27
C SER A 22 -12.05 -12.67 0.07
N PHE A 23 -11.41 -12.98 -1.06
CA PHE A 23 -11.69 -12.33 -2.35
C PHE A 23 -12.56 -13.22 -3.26
N PHE A 24 -12.73 -14.49 -2.89
CA PHE A 24 -13.65 -15.44 -3.52
C PHE A 24 -13.98 -16.54 -2.51
N GLY A 25 -15.21 -17.01 -2.53
CA GLY A 25 -15.75 -17.99 -1.60
C GLY A 25 -15.91 -17.39 -0.21
N ASN A 26 -16.10 -18.26 0.77
CA ASN A 26 -16.31 -17.85 2.16
C ASN A 26 -15.07 -18.09 3.04
N ALA A 27 -14.07 -18.81 2.54
CA ALA A 27 -12.83 -19.08 3.25
C ALA A 27 -11.84 -17.94 3.00
N SER A 28 -10.96 -17.69 3.97
CA SER A 28 -9.83 -16.78 3.78
C SER A 28 -8.97 -17.22 2.61
N THR A 29 -8.62 -16.26 1.76
CA THR A 29 -7.84 -16.48 0.53
C THR A 29 -6.52 -15.72 0.55
N HIS A 30 -6.45 -14.60 1.27
CA HIS A 30 -5.26 -13.75 1.27
C HIS A 30 -4.96 -13.17 2.65
N LYS A 31 -3.66 -13.03 2.95
CA LYS A 31 -3.15 -12.15 4.01
C LYS A 31 -3.11 -10.72 3.49
N ASN A 32 -3.65 -9.80 4.27
CA ASN A 32 -3.78 -8.38 3.95
C ASN A 32 -2.90 -7.54 4.88
N VAL A 33 -2.09 -6.65 4.32
CA VAL A 33 -1.20 -5.74 5.07
C VAL A 33 -1.11 -4.40 4.37
N ASP A 34 -1.33 -3.34 5.12
CA ASP A 34 -1.10 -1.98 4.65
C ASP A 34 0.37 -1.61 4.85
N PHE A 35 0.97 -0.95 3.86
CA PHE A 35 2.28 -0.35 3.99
C PHE A 35 2.20 1.16 3.74
N TYR A 36 2.94 1.89 4.57
CA TYR A 36 3.09 3.34 4.49
C TYR A 36 4.58 3.66 4.33
N THR A 37 4.94 4.49 3.37
CA THR A 37 6.21 5.22 3.39
C THR A 37 5.93 6.72 3.42
N ILE A 38 6.59 7.45 4.31
CA ILE A 38 6.23 8.83 4.64
C ILE A 38 7.43 9.77 4.63
N ASP A 39 7.14 11.05 4.36
CA ASP A 39 7.97 12.19 4.77
C ASP A 39 7.26 12.92 5.91
N GLY A 40 7.52 12.48 7.14
CA GLY A 40 6.84 13.01 8.31
C GLY A 40 6.89 12.06 9.50
N ASP A 41 5.91 12.24 10.38
CA ASP A 41 5.75 11.45 11.60
C ASP A 41 4.38 10.79 11.62
N PHE A 42 4.33 9.53 12.04
CA PHE A 42 3.08 8.86 12.34
C PHE A 42 2.47 9.41 13.62
N VAL A 43 1.19 9.75 13.58
CA VAL A 43 0.40 10.12 14.74
C VAL A 43 -0.37 8.88 15.16
N THR A 44 0.01 8.29 16.29
CA THR A 44 -0.60 7.05 16.79
C THR A 44 -1.41 7.27 18.06
N SER A 45 -2.36 6.38 18.30
CA SER A 45 -3.06 6.29 19.57
C SER A 45 -2.10 5.81 20.68
N LYS A 46 -2.56 5.85 21.94
CA LYS A 46 -1.81 5.26 23.06
C LYS A 46 -1.60 3.75 22.92
N THR A 47 -2.43 3.07 22.13
CA THR A 47 -2.33 1.63 21.86
C THR A 47 -1.49 1.32 20.63
N GLY A 48 -0.89 2.33 19.99
CA GLY A 48 -0.03 2.18 18.81
C GLY A 48 -0.76 2.29 17.47
N SER A 49 -2.10 2.34 17.48
CA SER A 49 -2.92 2.39 16.26
C SER A 49 -2.68 3.68 15.47
N LEU A 50 -2.49 3.58 14.15
CA LEU A 50 -2.42 4.77 13.27
C LEU A 50 -3.70 5.63 13.39
N LEU A 51 -3.53 6.91 13.73
CA LEU A 51 -4.61 7.91 13.72
C LEU A 51 -4.47 8.87 12.53
N ASP A 52 -3.24 9.29 12.23
CA ASP A 52 -2.95 10.22 11.13
C ASP A 52 -1.46 10.17 10.78
N ILE A 53 -1.07 10.90 9.73
CA ILE A 53 0.32 11.20 9.39
C ILE A 53 0.47 12.72 9.38
N LYS A 54 1.44 13.23 10.11
CA LYS A 54 1.83 14.64 10.07
C LYS A 54 3.07 14.79 9.21
N GLY A 55 2.97 15.46 8.07
CA GLY A 55 4.11 15.53 7.17
C GLY A 55 3.80 16.13 5.80
N LYS A 56 4.69 15.86 4.85
CA LYS A 56 4.58 16.32 3.46
C LYS A 56 4.00 15.26 2.54
N SER A 57 4.38 14.01 2.69
CA SER A 57 3.96 12.98 1.75
C SER A 57 3.76 11.63 2.39
N VAL A 58 2.86 10.85 1.80
CA VAL A 58 2.69 9.43 2.08
C VAL A 58 2.49 8.69 0.77
N VAL A 59 3.10 7.52 0.65
CA VAL A 59 2.71 6.48 -0.30
C VAL A 59 2.09 5.35 0.52
N PHE A 60 0.82 5.09 0.25
CA PHE A 60 0.05 4.01 0.87
C PHE A 60 -0.21 2.91 -0.16
N VAL A 61 -0.08 1.65 0.26
CA VAL A 61 -0.43 0.47 -0.55
C VAL A 61 -1.01 -0.64 0.35
N GLU A 62 -2.18 -1.16 0.00
CA GLU A 62 -2.80 -2.33 0.63
C GLU A 62 -2.40 -3.60 -0.13
N LEU A 63 -1.47 -4.39 0.40
CA LEU A 63 -0.97 -5.60 -0.26
C LEU A 63 -1.76 -6.84 0.17
N ASN A 64 -2.04 -7.70 -0.80
CA ASN A 64 -2.76 -8.97 -0.62
C ASN A 64 -1.91 -10.13 -1.12
N SER A 65 -1.48 -10.99 -0.18
CA SER A 65 -0.64 -12.17 -0.41
C SER A 65 -1.50 -13.44 -0.38
N PRO A 66 -1.36 -14.37 -1.35
CA PRO A 66 -2.09 -15.64 -1.35
C PRO A 66 -1.58 -16.60 -0.26
N ASN A 67 -0.40 -16.33 0.32
CA ASN A 67 0.07 -17.00 1.52
C ASN A 67 -0.63 -16.41 2.74
N LEU A 68 -1.36 -17.27 3.48
CA LEU A 68 -2.19 -16.86 4.61
C LEU A 68 -1.37 -16.51 5.87
N ASP A 69 -0.11 -16.90 5.94
CA ASP A 69 0.72 -16.71 7.13
C ASP A 69 1.47 -15.37 7.10
N LEU A 70 1.87 -14.89 5.91
CA LEU A 70 2.73 -13.71 5.77
C LEU A 70 2.64 -13.01 4.40
N ILE A 71 3.11 -11.76 4.36
CA ILE A 71 3.43 -11.03 3.12
C ILE A 71 4.76 -11.55 2.59
N GLU A 72 4.74 -12.09 1.38
CA GLU A 72 5.91 -12.72 0.76
C GLU A 72 6.77 -11.72 0.00
N ASN A 73 8.02 -12.13 -0.23
CA ASN A 73 8.93 -11.45 -1.13
C ASN A 73 8.47 -11.69 -2.57
N ALA A 74 7.62 -10.81 -3.06
CA ALA A 74 6.97 -10.93 -4.36
C ALA A 74 6.81 -9.57 -5.04
N THR A 75 6.42 -9.62 -6.32
CA THR A 75 5.90 -8.46 -7.04
C THR A 75 4.38 -8.54 -7.02
N TYR A 76 3.78 -7.56 -6.36
CA TYR A 76 2.34 -7.35 -6.28
C TYR A 76 1.93 -6.47 -7.46
N ASN A 77 0.92 -6.91 -8.21
CA ASN A 77 0.41 -6.19 -9.37
C ASN A 77 -0.89 -5.48 -9.02
N PHE A 78 -1.12 -4.31 -9.59
CA PHE A 78 -2.41 -3.64 -9.45
C PHE A 78 -3.52 -4.49 -10.06
N ILE A 79 -4.62 -4.64 -9.33
CA ILE A 79 -5.87 -5.21 -9.81
C ILE A 79 -7.00 -4.24 -9.45
N ASP A 80 -7.69 -3.72 -10.46
CA ASP A 80 -8.89 -2.89 -10.28
C ASP A 80 -10.04 -3.75 -9.77
N ASP A 81 -10.48 -3.55 -8.52
CA ASP A 81 -11.59 -4.27 -7.88
C ASP A 81 -12.93 -3.50 -7.95
N SER A 82 -12.97 -2.31 -8.58
CA SER A 82 -14.16 -1.43 -8.62
C SER A 82 -15.39 -2.07 -9.29
N LYS A 83 -15.19 -3.16 -10.04
CA LYS A 83 -16.23 -3.88 -10.77
C LYS A 83 -16.50 -5.29 -10.24
N ASP A 84 -15.98 -5.63 -9.07
CA ASP A 84 -16.09 -6.99 -8.51
C ASP A 84 -17.49 -7.37 -8.07
N SER A 85 -18.31 -6.38 -7.69
CA SER A 85 -19.68 -6.61 -7.22
C SER A 85 -20.59 -7.33 -8.23
N GLY A 86 -20.23 -7.30 -9.52
CA GLY A 86 -20.94 -8.01 -10.58
C GLY A 86 -20.37 -9.38 -10.95
N LEU A 87 -19.26 -9.80 -10.35
CA LEU A 87 -18.57 -11.03 -10.71
C LEU A 87 -19.07 -12.24 -9.92
N SER A 88 -19.20 -13.37 -10.59
CA SER A 88 -19.43 -14.66 -9.95
C SER A 88 -18.19 -15.11 -9.17
N ASN A 89 -18.40 -16.08 -8.27
CA ASN A 89 -17.31 -16.66 -7.50
C ASN A 89 -16.20 -17.28 -8.37
N SER A 90 -16.56 -17.86 -9.51
CA SER A 90 -15.60 -18.45 -10.45
C SER A 90 -14.76 -17.39 -11.14
N GLU A 91 -15.36 -16.24 -11.45
CA GLU A 91 -14.67 -15.09 -12.06
C GLU A 91 -13.72 -14.43 -11.06
N LEU A 92 -14.18 -14.24 -9.82
CA LEU A 92 -13.34 -13.74 -8.73
C LEU A 92 -12.16 -14.69 -8.44
N SER A 93 -12.40 -16.00 -8.41
CA SER A 93 -11.34 -17.00 -8.27
C SER A 93 -10.31 -16.90 -9.41
N THR A 94 -10.76 -16.80 -10.66
CA THR A 94 -9.87 -16.58 -11.82
C THR A 94 -9.08 -15.28 -11.69
N LYS A 95 -9.70 -14.25 -11.11
CA LYS A 95 -9.11 -12.93 -10.93
C LYS A 95 -8.06 -12.90 -9.82
N TYR A 96 -8.25 -13.61 -8.72
CA TYR A 96 -7.43 -13.45 -7.51
C TYR A 96 -6.64 -14.69 -7.06
N ALA A 97 -7.09 -15.91 -7.39
CA ALA A 97 -6.49 -17.12 -6.82
C ALA A 97 -4.98 -17.23 -7.11
N GLY A 98 -4.20 -17.37 -6.03
CA GLY A 98 -2.74 -17.53 -6.10
C GLY A 98 -1.98 -16.27 -6.53
N LYS A 99 -2.61 -15.10 -6.58
CA LYS A 99 -1.97 -13.87 -7.07
C LYS A 99 -1.53 -12.97 -5.91
N TYR A 100 -0.38 -12.34 -6.09
CA TYR A 100 0.08 -11.23 -5.28
C TYR A 100 -0.43 -9.93 -5.91
N PHE A 101 -1.26 -9.19 -5.19
CA PHE A 101 -1.89 -8.00 -5.75
C PHE A 101 -2.12 -6.89 -4.73
N PHE A 102 -2.44 -5.71 -5.25
CA PHE A 102 -3.03 -4.61 -4.48
C PHE A 102 -4.14 -3.99 -5.32
N SER A 103 -5.19 -3.50 -4.67
CA SER A 103 -6.30 -2.80 -5.34
C SER A 103 -6.50 -1.39 -4.79
N ASN A 104 -6.08 -1.17 -3.53
CA ASN A 104 -6.12 0.14 -2.89
C ASN A 104 -4.70 0.66 -2.65
N ALA A 105 -4.38 1.79 -3.26
CA ALA A 105 -3.12 2.50 -3.08
C ALA A 105 -3.28 3.96 -3.49
N TYR A 106 -2.62 4.87 -2.79
CA TYR A 106 -2.67 6.28 -3.09
C TYR A 106 -1.37 6.99 -2.72
N VAL A 107 -1.20 8.17 -3.29
CA VAL A 107 -0.10 9.10 -2.97
C VAL A 107 -0.70 10.41 -2.49
N ILE A 108 -0.19 10.92 -1.38
CA ILE A 108 -0.39 12.31 -0.98
C ILE A 108 0.96 13.01 -1.11
N ALA A 109 0.96 14.16 -1.79
CA ALA A 109 2.11 15.05 -1.89
C ALA A 109 1.68 16.47 -1.56
N SER A 110 1.75 16.82 -0.27
CA SER A 110 1.50 18.15 0.26
C SER A 110 2.75 19.03 0.17
N THR A 111 2.55 20.30 -0.16
CA THR A 111 3.59 21.33 -0.07
C THR A 111 3.75 21.86 1.36
N GLN A 112 2.81 21.56 2.27
CA GLN A 112 2.80 22.03 3.64
C GLN A 112 3.41 20.98 4.58
N SER A 113 4.53 21.30 5.20
CA SER A 113 5.38 20.34 5.90
C SER A 113 4.94 19.93 7.31
N ALA A 114 3.85 20.48 7.83
CA ALA A 114 3.46 20.33 9.23
C ALA A 114 1.95 20.15 9.44
N SER A 115 1.18 19.94 8.37
CA SER A 115 -0.26 19.65 8.46
C SER A 115 -0.50 18.15 8.62
N LEU A 116 -1.64 17.83 9.23
CA LEU A 116 -2.20 16.47 9.17
C LEU A 116 -2.59 16.16 7.73
N LEU A 117 -2.21 14.98 7.25
CA LEU A 117 -2.45 14.58 5.87
C LEU A 117 -3.89 14.12 5.62
N THR A 118 -4.69 13.81 6.66
CA THR A 118 -6.14 13.53 6.52
C THR A 118 -6.92 14.63 5.78
N PHE A 119 -6.43 15.87 5.76
CA PHE A 119 -7.07 16.98 5.04
C PHE A 119 -6.53 17.19 3.61
N SER A 120 -5.56 16.39 3.19
CA SER A 120 -4.96 16.48 1.87
C SER A 120 -5.71 15.59 0.87
N GLU A 121 -5.65 15.96 -0.40
CA GLU A 121 -6.20 15.16 -1.48
C GLU A 121 -5.34 13.92 -1.72
N ASN A 122 -6.00 12.76 -1.78
CA ASN A 122 -5.39 11.52 -2.23
C ASN A 122 -5.33 11.52 -3.75
N ILE A 123 -4.24 11.00 -4.31
CA ILE A 123 -4.13 10.72 -5.73
C ILE A 123 -4.07 9.20 -5.86
N ASP A 124 -5.13 8.61 -6.41
CA ASP A 124 -5.26 7.16 -6.45
C ASP A 124 -4.33 6.52 -7.48
N VAL A 125 -3.88 5.30 -7.18
CA VAL A 125 -3.10 4.46 -8.10
C VAL A 125 -4.05 3.66 -8.98
N VAL A 126 -3.83 3.70 -10.29
CA VAL A 126 -4.69 3.05 -11.30
C VAL A 126 -4.00 1.93 -12.08
N SER A 127 -2.68 1.80 -11.96
CA SER A 127 -1.93 0.64 -12.44
C SER A 127 -0.51 0.63 -11.88
N GLY A 128 0.20 -0.48 -12.10
CA GLY A 128 1.62 -0.61 -11.77
C GLY A 128 1.92 -1.79 -10.87
N THR A 129 3.09 -1.74 -10.25
CA THR A 129 3.62 -2.81 -9.41
C THR A 129 4.24 -2.29 -8.12
N VAL A 130 4.14 -3.10 -7.08
CA VAL A 130 4.84 -2.94 -5.82
C VAL A 130 5.66 -4.21 -5.58
N LYS A 131 6.96 -4.09 -5.38
CA LYS A 131 7.81 -5.23 -5.03
C LYS A 131 8.23 -5.16 -3.57
N ILE A 132 8.02 -6.24 -2.83
CA ILE A 132 8.51 -6.42 -1.47
C ILE A 132 9.71 -7.36 -1.49
N ASN A 133 10.76 -6.98 -0.77
CA ASN A 133 11.87 -7.86 -0.39
C ASN A 133 12.16 -7.65 1.11
N GLY A 134 12.79 -8.63 1.76
CA GLY A 134 13.14 -8.56 3.18
C GLY A 134 12.19 -9.36 4.05
N LEU A 135 12.21 -9.10 5.36
CA LEU A 135 11.40 -9.80 6.35
C LEU A 135 11.05 -8.84 7.47
N LYS A 136 9.86 -9.00 8.05
CA LYS A 136 9.38 -8.20 9.18
C LYS A 136 10.47 -8.07 10.28
N PRO A 137 10.74 -6.86 10.79
CA PRO A 137 10.19 -5.55 10.40
C PRO A 137 10.97 -4.81 9.30
N ASN A 138 12.02 -5.41 8.73
CA ASN A 138 12.91 -4.76 7.78
C ASN A 138 12.57 -5.15 6.34
N TYR A 139 11.99 -4.20 5.60
CA TYR A 139 11.58 -4.41 4.21
C TYR A 139 12.30 -3.45 3.28
N LEU A 140 12.39 -3.87 2.02
CA LEU A 140 12.61 -3.04 0.85
C LEU A 140 11.30 -3.06 0.05
N ILE A 141 10.63 -1.92 -0.01
CA ILE A 141 9.49 -1.69 -0.90
C ILE A 141 9.96 -0.92 -2.13
N THR A 142 9.59 -1.40 -3.31
CA THR A 142 9.88 -0.73 -4.59
C THR A 142 8.57 -0.47 -5.33
N TYR A 143 8.43 0.75 -5.83
CA TYR A 143 7.25 1.26 -6.51
C TYR A 143 7.56 1.47 -8.00
N ASP A 144 6.64 1.03 -8.85
CA ASP A 144 6.50 1.48 -10.24
C ASP A 144 5.01 1.65 -10.52
N LEU A 145 4.47 2.82 -10.19
CA LEU A 145 3.03 3.09 -10.13
C LEU A 145 2.62 4.18 -11.13
N VAL A 146 1.40 4.05 -11.64
CA VAL A 146 0.70 5.07 -12.43
C VAL A 146 -0.51 5.56 -11.64
N LEU A 147 -0.65 6.87 -11.56
CA LEU A 147 -1.67 7.56 -10.78
C LEU A 147 -2.81 8.05 -11.69
N GLU A 148 -4.00 8.24 -11.12
CA GLU A 148 -5.20 8.64 -11.87
C GLU A 148 -5.05 9.97 -12.62
N ASN A 149 -4.17 10.86 -12.14
CA ASN A 149 -3.83 12.12 -12.80
C ASN A 149 -2.83 11.97 -13.97
N GLY A 150 -2.53 10.75 -14.39
CA GLY A 150 -1.63 10.42 -15.50
C GLY A 150 -0.14 10.48 -15.17
N LYS A 151 0.23 10.78 -13.91
CA LYS A 151 1.62 10.84 -13.46
C LYS A 151 2.11 9.48 -12.97
N THR A 152 3.42 9.36 -12.79
CA THR A 152 4.06 8.15 -12.26
C THR A 152 4.74 8.38 -10.92
N LEU A 153 4.76 7.34 -10.08
CA LEU A 153 5.58 7.26 -8.87
C LEU A 153 6.54 6.08 -8.99
N LYS A 154 7.85 6.33 -8.92
CA LYS A 154 8.89 5.31 -9.02
C LYS A 154 9.92 5.42 -7.91
N GLY A 155 10.51 4.30 -7.53
CA GLY A 155 11.65 4.26 -6.61
C GLY A 155 11.39 3.34 -5.44
N SER A 156 12.22 3.43 -4.40
CA SER A 156 12.18 2.47 -3.31
C SER A 156 12.48 3.09 -1.96
N TYR A 157 12.08 2.38 -0.91
CA TYR A 157 12.49 2.63 0.46
C TYR A 157 12.92 1.32 1.11
N ALA A 158 14.09 1.32 1.75
CA ALA A 158 14.60 0.20 2.53
C ALA A 158 14.81 0.65 3.97
N GLY A 159 14.28 -0.11 4.92
CA GLY A 159 14.47 0.22 6.33
C GLY A 159 13.58 -0.59 7.25
N ASN A 160 13.56 -0.17 8.50
CA ASN A 160 12.63 -0.66 9.49
C ASN A 160 11.24 -0.06 9.24
N PHE A 161 10.22 -0.91 9.19
CA PHE A 161 8.83 -0.51 9.17
C PHE A 161 8.26 -0.75 10.56
N GLN A 162 7.78 0.31 11.19
CA GLN A 162 7.15 0.19 12.50
C GLN A 162 5.76 -0.45 12.38
N SER A 163 5.40 -1.27 13.37
CA SER A 163 4.02 -1.76 13.48
C SER A 163 3.13 -0.60 13.94
N LEU A 164 2.02 -0.42 13.23
CA LEU A 164 1.01 0.60 13.47
C LEU A 164 -0.34 0.00 13.85
#